data_AF-A0A1A0K347-F1
#
_entry.id   AF-A0A1A0K347-F1
#
_cell.length_a   1.000
_cell.length_b   1.000
_cell.length_c   1.000
_cell.angle_alpha   90.00
_cell.angle_beta   90.00
_cell.angle_gamma   90.00
#
_symmetry.space_group_name_H-M   'P 1'
#
loop_
_entity.id
_entity.type
_entity.pdbx_description
1 polymer ?
#
loop_
_entity_poly.entity_id
_entity_poly.type
_entity_poly.pdbx_seq_one_letter_code
_entity_poly.pdbx_strand_id
1 'polypeptide(L)'
;MTLAVGKHRQLKATLSRYRVGPLAQSRIRGYGEQRTPAYAVSVRLTDPAGTPPPMVVAEAWIRAIVPQDMINAVHLIDRKDDTAAIYVWLVDANYVPIHSPASMFAGFSKAA
;
A
#
# COMPACT_ATOMS: atom_id res chain seq x y z
N MET A 1 18.96 -24.11 15.47
CA MET A 1 17.59 -24.36 14.96
C MET A 1 17.58 -23.96 13.50
N THR A 2 17.66 -24.93 12.60
CA THR A 2 17.68 -24.67 11.15
C THR A 2 16.24 -24.70 10.66
N LEU A 3 15.72 -23.56 10.20
CA LEU A 3 14.40 -23.51 9.59
C LEU A 3 14.44 -24.35 8.31
N ALA A 4 13.68 -25.45 8.29
CA ALA A 4 13.37 -26.16 7.06
C ALA A 4 12.44 -25.27 6.23
N VAL A 5 13.04 -24.44 5.39
CA VAL A 5 12.38 -23.57 4.42
C VAL A 5 11.81 -24.52 3.35
N GLY A 6 10.49 -24.75 3.36
CA GLY A 6 9.81 -25.57 2.34
C GLY A 6 9.97 -24.96 0.95
N LYS A 7 9.28 -25.45 -0.08
CA LYS A 7 9.17 -24.70 -1.35
C LYS A 7 8.37 -23.41 -1.11
N HIS A 8 8.98 -22.38 -0.54
CA HIS A 8 8.35 -21.08 -0.41
C HIS A 8 8.22 -20.49 -1.82
N ARG A 9 6.98 -20.21 -2.25
CA ARG A 9 6.76 -19.32 -3.40
C ARG A 9 7.33 -17.97 -3.03
N GLN A 10 8.48 -17.62 -3.61
CA GLN A 10 9.13 -16.34 -3.45
C GLN A 10 8.18 -15.22 -3.90
N LEU A 11 8.20 -14.08 -3.20
CA LEU A 11 7.51 -12.86 -3.61
C LEU A 11 8.54 -11.75 -3.79
N LYS A 12 8.25 -10.84 -4.72
CA LYS A 12 8.94 -9.57 -4.89
C LYS A 12 8.02 -8.46 -4.42
N ALA A 13 8.51 -7.63 -3.52
CA ALA A 13 7.82 -6.44 -3.04
C ALA A 13 8.63 -5.20 -3.45
N THR A 14 8.00 -4.32 -4.23
CA THR A 14 8.57 -3.00 -4.53
C THR A 14 7.82 -1.96 -3.70
N LEU A 15 8.55 -1.26 -2.84
CA LEU A 15 8.04 -0.21 -1.96
C LEU A 15 8.45 1.16 -2.51
N SER A 16 7.47 2.03 -2.76
CA SER A 16 7.69 3.40 -3.22
C SER A 16 7.07 4.40 -2.25
N ARG A 17 7.63 5.62 -2.19
CA ARG A 17 7.06 6.74 -1.45
C ARG A 17 6.99 8.00 -2.31
N TYR A 18 5.90 8.75 -2.16
CA TYR A 18 5.66 9.99 -2.89
C TYR A 18 5.28 11.09 -1.90
N ARG A 19 5.89 12.27 -2.00
CA ARG A 19 5.53 13.40 -1.15
C ARG A 19 4.10 13.84 -1.45
N VAL A 20 3.31 14.03 -0.40
CA VAL A 20 1.95 14.55 -0.52
C VAL A 20 2.02 16.07 -0.64
N GLY A 21 1.40 16.61 -1.69
CA GLY A 21 1.32 18.05 -1.92
C GLY A 21 0.22 18.74 -1.09
N PRO A 22 0.25 20.08 -1.01
CA PRO A 22 -0.70 20.86 -0.18
C PRO A 22 -2.18 20.61 -0.51
N LEU A 23 -2.52 20.39 -1.79
CA LEU A 23 -3.88 20.11 -2.21
C LEU A 23 -4.41 18.79 -1.63
N ALA A 24 -3.59 17.74 -1.63
CA ALA A 24 -3.96 16.45 -1.07
C ALA A 24 -4.05 16.50 0.47
N GLN A 25 -3.16 17.25 1.13
CA GLN A 25 -3.25 17.53 2.57
C GLN A 25 -4.57 18.23 2.93
N SER A 26 -4.95 19.25 2.16
CA SER A 26 -6.21 19.98 2.36
C SER A 26 -7.44 19.07 2.21
N ARG A 27 -7.45 18.19 1.20
CA ARG A 27 -8.53 17.21 1.02
C ARG A 27 -8.68 16.26 2.21
N ILE A 28 -7.56 15.70 2.69
CA ILE A 28 -7.57 14.80 3.86
C ILE A 28 -8.11 15.51 5.10
N ARG A 29 -7.70 16.76 5.33
CA ARG A 29 -8.25 17.58 6.41
C ARG A 29 -9.76 17.79 6.26
N GLY A 30 -10.25 18.01 5.02
CA GLY A 30 -11.67 18.13 4.72
C GLY A 30 -12.49 16.87 5.04
N TYR A 31 -11.85 15.70 5.10
CA TYR A 31 -12.47 14.44 5.54
C TYR A 31 -12.44 14.23 7.07
N GLY A 32 -11.92 15.20 7.84
CA GLY A 32 -11.93 15.17 9.30
C GLY A 32 -10.65 14.65 9.96
N GLU A 33 -9.67 14.17 9.17
CA GLU A 33 -8.36 13.78 9.70
C GLU A 33 -7.55 15.02 10.11
N GLN A 34 -6.97 14.97 11.30
CA GLN A 34 -6.25 16.10 11.89
C GLN A 34 -4.74 16.03 11.64
N ARG A 35 -4.21 14.83 11.40
CA ARG A 35 -2.80 14.62 11.10
C ARG A 35 -2.49 15.06 9.67
N THR A 36 -1.31 15.66 9.49
CA THR A 36 -0.83 16.08 8.18
C THR A 36 -0.19 14.90 7.45
N PRO A 37 -0.75 14.42 6.32
CA PRO A 37 -0.08 13.41 5.52
C PRO A 37 1.17 13.99 4.86
N ALA A 38 2.28 13.28 5.02
CA ALA A 38 3.58 13.64 4.46
C ALA A 38 3.89 12.84 3.19
N TYR A 39 3.52 11.54 3.19
CA TYR A 39 3.81 10.64 2.08
C TYR A 39 2.62 9.74 1.73
N ALA A 40 2.48 9.44 0.44
CA ALA A 40 1.76 8.26 -0.02
C ALA A 40 2.78 7.14 -0.19
N VAL A 41 2.50 5.98 0.41
CA VAL A 41 3.33 4.78 0.30
C VAL A 41 2.60 3.80 -0.60
N SER A 42 3.29 3.21 -1.57
CA SER A 42 2.75 2.13 -2.38
C SER A 42 3.62 0.89 -2.31
N VAL A 43 2.97 -0.27 -2.29
CA VAL A 43 3.61 -1.59 -2.37
C VAL A 43 3.06 -2.32 -3.57
N ARG A 44 3.95 -2.70 -4.50
CA ARG A 44 3.65 -3.61 -5.60
C ARG A 44 4.17 -5.01 -5.24
N LEU A 45 3.27 -5.99 -5.18
CA LEU A 45 3.59 -7.40 -4.94
C LEU A 45 3.47 -8.22 -6.23
N THR A 46 4.51 -8.99 -6.53
CA THR A 46 4.52 -10.00 -7.60
C THR A 46 5.17 -11.30 -7.15
N ASP A 47 4.93 -12.36 -7.90
CA ASP A 47 5.81 -13.53 -7.91
C ASP A 47 7.16 -13.21 -8.62
N PRO A 48 8.10 -14.17 -8.73
CA PRO A 48 9.39 -13.93 -9.37
C PRO A 48 9.29 -13.71 -10.88
N ALA A 49 8.26 -14.24 -11.53
CA ALA A 49 7.95 -14.06 -12.95
C ALA A 49 7.29 -12.69 -13.24
N GLY A 50 6.93 -11.94 -12.20
CA GLY A 50 6.33 -10.62 -12.31
C GLY A 50 4.80 -10.63 -12.39
N THR A 51 4.16 -11.77 -12.10
CA THR A 51 2.70 -11.93 -12.07
C THR A 51 2.13 -11.64 -10.67
N PRO A 52 0.85 -11.25 -10.53
CA PRO A 52 0.27 -11.04 -9.21
C PRO A 52 0.21 -12.38 -8.44
N PRO A 53 0.61 -12.39 -7.15
CA PRO A 53 0.38 -13.56 -6.31
C PRO A 53 -1.12 -13.70 -6.00
N PRO A 54 -1.55 -14.86 -5.45
CA PRO A 54 -2.91 -15.01 -4.94
C PRO A 54 -3.25 -13.89 -3.95
N MET A 55 -4.46 -13.32 -4.08
CA MET A 55 -4.89 -12.14 -3.30
C MET A 55 -4.75 -12.36 -1.78
N VAL A 56 -5.14 -13.53 -1.27
CA VAL A 56 -5.01 -13.88 0.16
C VAL A 56 -3.56 -13.83 0.65
N VAL A 57 -2.60 -14.19 -0.20
CA VAL A 57 -1.17 -14.15 0.13
C VAL A 57 -0.67 -12.71 0.14
N ALA A 58 -1.06 -11.91 -0.86
CA ALA A 58 -0.71 -10.51 -0.90
C ALA A 58 -1.25 -9.74 0.32
N GLU A 59 -2.52 -9.94 0.65
CA GLU A 59 -3.18 -9.29 1.79
C GLU A 59 -2.51 -9.68 3.12
N ALA A 60 -2.17 -10.95 3.31
CA ALA A 60 -1.48 -11.41 4.52
C ALA A 60 -0.13 -10.70 4.72
N TRP A 61 0.64 -10.49 3.65
CA TRP A 61 1.90 -9.75 3.72
C TRP A 61 1.70 -8.26 4.00
N ILE A 62 0.68 -7.62 3.42
CA ILE A 62 0.35 -6.23 3.73
C ILE A 62 -0.05 -6.07 5.20
N ARG A 63 -0.85 -7.00 5.74
CA ARG A 63 -1.21 -7.05 7.17
C ARG A 63 -0.01 -7.27 8.09
N ALA A 64 1.07 -7.88 7.61
CA ALA A 64 2.30 -8.04 8.37
C ALA A 64 3.20 -6.79 8.33
N ILE A 65 3.07 -5.95 7.31
CA ILE A 65 3.87 -4.72 7.14
C ILE A 65 3.22 -3.51 7.83
N VAL A 66 1.89 -3.44 7.79
CA VAL A 66 1.12 -2.32 8.35
C VAL A 66 0.62 -2.69 9.75
N PRO A 67 0.68 -1.78 10.75
CA PRO A 67 0.09 -2.02 12.06
C PRO A 67 -1.35 -2.55 11.95
N GLN A 68 -1.67 -3.60 12.71
CA GLN A 68 -2.92 -4.35 12.55
C GLN A 68 -4.17 -3.47 12.75
N ASP A 69 -4.11 -2.51 13.67
CA ASP A 69 -5.14 -1.52 13.96
C ASP A 69 -5.33 -0.47 12.85
N MET A 70 -4.38 -0.39 11.92
CA MET A 70 -4.35 0.59 10.83
C MET A 70 -4.52 -0.03 9.45
N ILE A 71 -4.83 -1.32 9.35
CA ILE A 71 -5.00 -2.00 8.06
C ILE A 71 -6.12 -1.38 7.21
N ASN A 72 -7.14 -0.80 7.84
CA ASN A 72 -8.24 -0.10 7.18
C ASN A 72 -7.84 1.24 6.53
N ALA A 73 -6.61 1.72 6.74
CA ALA A 73 -6.04 2.86 6.01
C ALA A 73 -5.46 2.45 4.64
N VAL A 74 -5.33 1.14 4.38
CA VAL A 74 -4.74 0.61 3.15
C VAL A 74 -5.80 0.34 2.09
N HIS A 75 -5.50 0.79 0.87
CA HIS A 75 -6.37 0.63 -0.28
C HIS A 75 -5.69 -0.24 -1.33
N LEU A 76 -6.43 -1.23 -1.84
CA LEU A 76 -6.02 -1.97 -3.04
C LEU A 76 -6.34 -1.13 -4.27
N ILE A 77 -5.34 -0.86 -5.10
CA ILE A 77 -5.51 -0.21 -6.39
C ILE A 77 -5.68 -1.30 -7.44
N ASP A 78 -6.94 -1.51 -7.82
CA ASP A 78 -7.29 -2.44 -8.88
C ASP A 78 -6.72 -1.96 -10.22
N ARG A 79 -5.77 -2.72 -10.77
CA ARG A 79 -5.37 -2.59 -12.17
C ARG A 79 -6.13 -3.64 -12.96
N LYS A 80 -6.95 -3.17 -13.91
CA LYS A 80 -7.58 -4.00 -14.94
C LYS A 80 -6.60 -4.90 -15.71
N ASP A 81 -5.30 -4.60 -15.66
CA ASP A 81 -4.26 -5.28 -16.44
C ASP A 81 -3.56 -6.43 -15.69
N ASP A 82 -4.04 -6.84 -14.51
CA ASP A 82 -3.73 -8.13 -13.85
C ASP A 82 -2.22 -8.48 -13.71
N THR A 83 -1.33 -7.49 -13.69
CA THR A 83 0.13 -7.71 -13.64
C THR A 83 0.71 -7.60 -12.23
N ALA A 84 0.00 -7.05 -11.24
CA ALA A 84 0.42 -7.01 -9.84
C ALA A 84 -0.70 -6.59 -8.90
N ALA A 85 -0.57 -7.00 -7.62
CA ALA A 85 -1.34 -6.40 -6.53
C ALA A 85 -0.62 -5.13 -6.05
N ILE A 86 -1.31 -3.98 -6.12
CA ILE A 86 -0.76 -2.69 -5.69
C ILE A 86 -1.58 -2.16 -4.53
N TYR A 87 -0.95 -2.00 -3.37
CA TYR A 87 -1.56 -1.43 -2.18
C TYR A 87 -1.01 -0.03 -1.95
N VAL A 88 -1.84 0.88 -1.45
CA VAL A 88 -1.44 2.26 -1.16
C VAL A 88 -2.10 2.78 0.11
N TRP A 89 -1.38 3.60 0.86
CA TRP A 89 -1.90 4.33 2.01
C TRP A 89 -1.14 5.65 2.22
N LEU A 90 -1.70 6.53 3.04
CA LEU A 90 -1.01 7.75 3.48
C LEU A 90 -0.30 7.50 4.81
N VAL A 91 0.79 8.22 5.02
CA VAL A 91 1.51 8.28 6.30
C VAL A 91 1.86 9.72 6.67
N ASP A 92 2.04 9.97 7.96
CA ASP A 92 2.62 11.21 8.47
C ASP A 92 4.16 11.25 8.30
N ALA A 93 4.82 12.27 8.86
CA ALA A 93 6.27 12.43 8.79
C ALA A 93 7.06 11.32 9.53
N ASN A 94 6.40 10.61 10.45
CA ASN A 94 6.97 9.51 11.24
C ASN A 94 6.61 8.13 10.67
N TYR A 95 6.03 8.08 9.46
CA TYR A 95 5.58 6.84 8.81
C TYR A 95 4.42 6.14 9.53
N VAL A 96 3.67 6.86 10.36
CA VAL A 96 2.45 6.32 10.96
C VAL A 96 1.31 6.43 9.94
N PRO A 97 0.57 5.33 9.65
CA PRO A 97 -0.54 5.38 8.71
C PRO A 97 -1.62 6.40 9.07
N ILE A 98 -2.23 6.98 8.04
CA ILE A 98 -3.31 7.95 8.13
C ILE A 98 -4.53 7.40 7.37
N HIS A 99 -5.70 7.45 8.02
CA HIS A 99 -6.95 7.09 7.37
C HIS A 99 -7.26 8.06 6.24
N SER A 100 -7.71 7.51 5.13
CA SER A 100 -8.07 8.29 3.95
C SER A 100 -9.14 7.56 3.16
N PRO A 101 -10.00 8.28 2.44
CA PRO A 101 -10.95 7.64 1.53
C PRO A 101 -10.22 7.14 0.28
N ALA A 102 -10.69 6.02 -0.27
CA ALA A 102 -10.13 5.41 -1.48
C ALA A 102 -10.08 6.37 -2.68
N SER A 103 -11.01 7.34 -2.75
CA SER A 103 -11.09 8.36 -3.79
C SER A 103 -9.82 9.22 -3.90
N MET A 104 -9.01 9.32 -2.84
CA MET A 104 -7.74 10.04 -2.85
C MET A 104 -6.71 9.44 -3.80
N PHE A 105 -6.84 8.15 -4.11
CA PHE A 105 -5.91 7.40 -4.95
C PHE A 105 -6.46 7.15 -6.36
N ALA A 106 -7.59 7.78 -6.72
CA ALA A 106 -8.10 7.76 -8.07
C ALA A 106 -7.03 8.31 -9.03
N GLY A 107 -6.57 7.48 -9.97
CA GLY A 107 -5.52 7.84 -10.93
C GLY A 107 -4.08 7.59 -10.45
N PHE A 108 -3.86 7.12 -9.22
CA PHE A 108 -2.53 6.72 -8.74
C PHE A 108 -1.93 5.59 -9.61
N SER A 109 -2.78 4.72 -10.15
CA SER A 109 -2.40 3.66 -11.08
C SER A 109 -1.75 4.15 -12.37
N LYS A 110 -1.98 5.42 -12.79
CA LYS A 110 -1.37 6.00 -14.01
C LYS A 110 0.00 6.63 -13.78
N ALA A 111 0.37 6.89 -12.53
CA ALA A 111 1.62 7.57 -12.15
C ALA A 111 2.68 6.64 -11.54
N ALA A 112 2.31 5.38 -11.26
CA ALA A 112 3.14 4.37 -10.61
C ALA A 112 3.70 3.33 -11.59
#